data_AF-A0A497GWL0-F1
#
_entry.id   AF-A0A497GWL0-F1
#
_cell.length_a   1.000
_cell.length_b   1.000
_cell.length_c   1.000
_cell.angle_alpha   90.00
_cell.angle_beta   90.00
_cell.angle_gamma   90.00
#
_symmetry.space_group_name_H-M   'P 1'
#
loop_
_entity.id
_entity.type
_entity.pdbx_description
1 polymer ?
#
loop_
_entity_poly.entity_id
_entity_poly.type
_entity_poly.pdbx_seq_one_letter_code
_entity_poly.pdbx_strand_id
1 'polypeptide(L)'
;MERILDAEIRAMNRHLPRSRKTLRELLGEETPHVVLMDGTVHVFDRRELESIARENPDLVDELRLPIIISIRPSLGEGAATISGRAEVELATRLLGLEAEGGTLIIYAPQVKQLRKKLPTTTTYLFLPR
;
A
#
# COMPACT_ATOMS: atom_id res chain seq x y z
N MET A 1 -9.19 -20.87 20.37
CA MET A 1 -9.00 -19.42 20.42
C MET A 1 -8.29 -18.91 19.17
N GLU A 2 -7.14 -19.47 18.79
CA GLU A 2 -6.40 -19.10 17.55
C GLU A 2 -7.25 -19.09 16.27
N ARG A 3 -8.05 -20.14 16.03
CA ARG A 3 -8.90 -20.24 14.83
C ARG A 3 -9.94 -19.12 14.66
N ILE A 4 -10.38 -18.49 15.76
CA ILE A 4 -11.36 -17.39 15.72
C ILE A 4 -10.64 -16.09 15.33
N LEU A 5 -9.47 -15.82 15.94
CA LEU A 5 -8.64 -14.66 15.57
C LEU A 5 -8.22 -14.71 14.10
N ASP A 6 -7.85 -15.88 13.58
CA ASP A 6 -7.50 -16.02 12.16
C ASP A 6 -8.67 -15.70 11.23
N ALA A 7 -9.90 -16.05 11.63
CA ALA A 7 -11.09 -15.73 10.88
C ALA A 7 -11.39 -14.23 10.90
N GLU A 8 -11.21 -13.57 12.04
CA GLU A 8 -11.36 -12.12 12.19
C GLU A 8 -10.34 -11.35 11.36
N ILE A 9 -9.07 -11.75 11.38
CA ILE A 9 -8.01 -11.12 10.58
C ILE A 9 -8.26 -11.33 9.08
N ARG A 10 -8.68 -12.53 8.67
CA ARG A 10 -9.12 -12.75 7.27
C ARG A 10 -10.31 -11.88 6.89
N ALA A 11 -11.28 -11.70 7.78
CA ALA A 11 -12.43 -10.83 7.54
C ALA A 11 -12.03 -9.35 7.44
N MET A 12 -11.06 -8.92 8.26
CA MET A 12 -10.48 -7.58 8.20
C MET A 12 -9.71 -7.31 6.92
N ASN A 13 -9.11 -8.33 6.30
CA ASN A 13 -8.32 -8.21 5.07
C ASN A 13 -9.15 -8.32 3.77
N ARG A 14 -10.48 -8.31 3.85
CA ARG A 14 -11.36 -8.40 2.67
C ARG A 14 -11.25 -7.20 1.71
N HIS A 15 -10.82 -6.05 2.22
CA HIS A 15 -10.55 -4.83 1.44
C HIS A 15 -9.22 -4.87 0.69
N LEU A 16 -8.44 -5.95 0.80
CA LEU A 16 -7.21 -6.12 0.03
C LEU A 16 -7.52 -6.43 -1.44
N PRO A 17 -6.67 -5.98 -2.37
CA PRO A 17 -6.80 -6.32 -3.78
C PRO A 17 -6.56 -7.81 -4.03
N ARG A 18 -7.38 -8.45 -4.87
CA ARG A 18 -7.11 -9.81 -5.38
C ARG A 18 -5.83 -9.86 -6.21
N SER A 19 -5.63 -8.82 -7.01
CA SER A 19 -4.42 -8.60 -7.80
C SER A 19 -4.12 -7.12 -7.87
N ARG A 20 -2.85 -6.76 -7.70
CA ARG A 20 -2.36 -5.39 -7.88
C ARG A 20 -1.99 -5.15 -9.34
N LYS A 21 -2.14 -3.92 -9.82
CA LYS A 21 -1.72 -3.47 -11.16
C LYS A 21 -0.57 -2.47 -11.07
N THR A 22 0.24 -2.37 -12.11
CA THR A 22 1.30 -1.36 -12.19
C THR A 22 0.70 0.03 -12.36
N LEU A 23 1.46 1.06 -12.00
CA LEU A 23 1.06 2.44 -12.26
C LEU A 23 0.82 2.68 -13.76
N ARG A 24 1.66 2.10 -14.64
CA ARG A 24 1.43 2.14 -16.10
C ARG A 24 0.07 1.59 -16.50
N GLU A 25 -0.27 0.40 -16.05
CA GLU A 25 -1.56 -0.24 -16.38
C GLU A 25 -2.72 0.66 -15.94
N LEU A 26 -2.68 1.15 -14.70
CA LEU A 26 -3.72 2.00 -14.13
C LEU A 26 -3.89 3.34 -14.86
N LEU A 27 -2.79 3.96 -15.29
CA LEU A 27 -2.85 5.22 -16.05
C LEU A 27 -3.57 5.04 -17.39
N GLY A 28 -3.45 3.86 -18.02
CA GLY A 28 -4.08 3.54 -19.30
C GLY A 28 -5.57 3.17 -19.24
N GLU A 29 -6.13 2.97 -18.05
CA GLU A 29 -7.54 2.59 -17.88
C GLU A 29 -8.47 3.81 -17.93
N GLU A 30 -9.64 3.73 -18.54
CA GLU A 30 -10.62 4.83 -18.45
C GLU A 30 -10.98 5.14 -16.99
N THR A 31 -11.25 4.09 -16.20
CA THR A 31 -11.45 4.16 -14.75
C THR A 31 -10.43 3.30 -14.02
N PRO A 32 -9.36 3.86 -13.42
CA PRO A 32 -8.33 3.11 -12.74
C PRO A 32 -8.87 2.44 -11.49
N HIS A 33 -8.78 1.12 -11.41
CA HIS A 33 -9.38 0.39 -10.28
C HIS A 33 -8.69 -0.94 -9.98
N VAL A 34 -9.01 -1.59 -8.86
CA VAL A 34 -8.67 -3.01 -8.61
C VAL A 34 -9.88 -3.73 -8.00
N VAL A 35 -9.98 -5.04 -8.23
CA VAL A 35 -10.99 -5.89 -7.59
C VAL A 35 -10.48 -6.36 -6.23
N LEU A 36 -11.30 -6.20 -5.20
CA LEU A 36 -10.99 -6.59 -3.83
C LEU A 36 -11.36 -8.04 -3.55
N MET A 37 -10.87 -8.61 -2.45
CA MET A 37 -11.12 -10.01 -2.09
C MET A 37 -12.62 -10.31 -1.95
N ASP A 38 -13.41 -9.38 -1.43
CA ASP A 38 -14.88 -9.47 -1.35
C ASP A 38 -15.62 -9.31 -2.68
N GLY A 39 -14.91 -9.04 -3.78
CA GLY A 39 -15.46 -8.85 -5.12
C GLY A 39 -15.92 -7.43 -5.43
N THR A 40 -15.85 -6.52 -4.45
CA THR A 40 -16.08 -5.08 -4.70
C THR A 40 -14.90 -4.46 -5.44
N VAL A 41 -15.05 -3.21 -5.88
CA VAL A 41 -14.04 -2.48 -6.66
C VAL A 41 -13.52 -1.31 -5.83
N HIS A 42 -12.20 -1.15 -5.80
CA HIS A 42 -11.53 0.04 -5.30
C HIS A 42 -11.06 0.89 -6.48
N VAL A 43 -11.60 2.10 -6.59
CA VAL A 43 -11.22 3.07 -7.63
C VAL A 43 -10.13 3.99 -7.10
N PHE A 44 -9.10 4.23 -7.91
CA PHE A 44 -8.03 5.16 -7.57
C PHE A 44 -8.36 6.58 -8.04
N ASP A 45 -7.89 7.58 -7.30
CA ASP A 45 -7.88 8.95 -7.80
C ASP A 45 -6.84 9.07 -8.93
N ARG A 46 -7.32 9.38 -10.14
CA ARG A 46 -6.46 9.60 -11.31
C ARG A 46 -5.41 10.69 -11.06
N ARG A 47 -5.74 11.76 -10.35
CA ARG A 47 -4.80 12.84 -10.07
C ARG A 47 -3.64 12.37 -9.19
N GLU A 48 -3.92 11.48 -8.25
CA GLU A 48 -2.92 10.85 -7.40
C GLU A 48 -1.95 10.00 -8.25
N LEU A 49 -2.48 9.17 -9.15
CA LEU A 49 -1.67 8.37 -10.09
C LEU A 49 -0.78 9.23 -10.99
N GLU A 50 -1.35 10.29 -11.59
CA GLU A 50 -0.63 11.21 -12.46
C GLU A 50 0.45 11.99 -11.71
N SER A 51 0.22 12.37 -10.45
CA SER A 51 1.24 13.03 -9.63
C SER A 51 2.42 12.09 -9.36
N ILE A 52 2.14 10.84 -8.97
CA ILE A 52 3.18 9.83 -8.76
C ILE A 52 4.00 9.65 -10.03
N ALA A 53 3.35 9.50 -11.18
CA ALA A 53 4.02 9.27 -12.46
C ALA A 53 4.88 10.45 -12.90
N ARG A 54 4.40 11.68 -12.66
CA ARG A 54 5.13 12.91 -13.00
C ARG A 54 6.37 13.10 -12.12
N GLU A 55 6.25 12.84 -10.83
CA GLU A 55 7.33 13.04 -9.85
C GLU A 55 8.31 11.86 -9.82
N ASN A 56 7.88 10.66 -10.24
CA ASN A 56 8.65 9.41 -10.17
C ASN A 56 8.51 8.58 -11.46
N PRO A 57 8.94 9.13 -12.61
CA PRO A 57 8.77 8.46 -13.90
C PRO A 57 9.51 7.12 -13.98
N ASP A 58 10.60 6.96 -13.22
CA ASP A 58 11.39 5.73 -13.10
C ASP A 58 10.63 4.57 -12.44
N LEU A 59 9.56 4.85 -11.69
CA LEU A 59 8.78 3.85 -10.96
C LEU A 59 7.53 3.39 -11.71
N VAL A 60 7.16 4.02 -12.82
CA VAL A 60 5.86 3.83 -13.51
C VAL A 60 5.62 2.37 -13.93
N ASP A 61 6.68 1.70 -14.38
CA ASP A 61 6.64 0.31 -14.83
C ASP A 61 6.63 -0.73 -13.70
N GLU A 62 7.24 -0.40 -12.56
CA GLU A 62 7.47 -1.35 -11.47
C GLU A 62 6.50 -1.17 -10.30
N LEU A 63 6.00 0.05 -10.06
CA LEU A 63 5.18 0.38 -8.90
C LEU A 63 3.81 -0.28 -8.99
N ARG A 64 3.52 -1.25 -8.10
CA ARG A 64 2.23 -1.94 -8.05
C ARG A 64 1.32 -1.36 -6.97
N LEU A 65 0.10 -1.01 -7.35
CA LEU A 65 -0.87 -0.33 -6.50
C LEU A 65 -2.06 -1.22 -6.11
N PRO A 66 -2.64 -1.00 -4.92
CA PRO A 66 -2.17 -0.08 -3.88
C PRO A 66 -0.86 -0.56 -3.21
N ILE A 67 -0.09 0.39 -2.66
CA ILE A 67 1.03 0.12 -1.76
C ILE A 67 0.47 -0.47 -0.46
N ILE A 68 1.02 -1.62 -0.06
CA ILE A 68 0.55 -2.34 1.13
C ILE A 68 1.30 -1.84 2.37
N ILE A 69 0.59 -1.16 3.28
CA ILE A 69 1.06 -0.78 4.60
C ILE A 69 0.76 -1.93 5.56
N SER A 70 1.80 -2.68 5.88
CA SER A 70 1.71 -3.94 6.60
C SER A 70 1.83 -3.68 8.09
N ILE A 71 0.73 -3.77 8.87
CA ILE A 71 0.78 -3.52 10.32
C ILE A 71 1.60 -4.65 10.99
N ARG A 72 2.57 -4.28 11.83
CA ARG A 72 3.52 -5.18 12.48
C ARG A 72 3.58 -4.91 13.99
N PRO A 73 2.60 -5.39 14.78
CA PRO A 73 2.62 -5.19 16.23
C PRO A 73 3.86 -5.80 16.91
N SER A 74 4.49 -6.80 16.29
CA SER A 74 5.73 -7.44 16.76
C SER A 74 6.95 -6.52 16.74
N LEU A 75 6.94 -5.44 15.95
CA LEU A 75 8.01 -4.44 15.88
C LEU A 75 7.79 -3.24 16.81
N GLY A 76 6.70 -3.25 17.59
CA GLY A 76 6.30 -2.17 18.48
C GLY A 76 4.89 -1.66 18.19
N GLU A 77 4.37 -0.88 19.13
CA GLU A 77 3.04 -0.30 19.01
C GLU A 77 2.97 0.68 17.81
N GLY A 78 1.97 0.48 16.95
CA GLY A 78 1.77 1.32 15.77
C GLY A 78 2.84 1.18 14.68
N ALA A 79 3.72 0.18 14.77
CA ALA A 79 4.70 -0.12 13.74
C ALA A 79 4.04 -0.76 12.51
N ALA A 80 4.52 -0.37 11.33
CA ALA A 80 4.12 -0.93 10.06
C ALA A 80 5.33 -1.01 9.12
N THR A 81 5.23 -1.86 8.10
CA THR A 81 6.27 -2.04 7.09
C THR A 81 5.72 -1.84 5.69
N ILE A 82 6.57 -1.34 4.80
CA ILE A 82 6.36 -1.33 3.35
C ILE A 82 7.49 -2.14 2.72
N SER A 83 7.14 -2.98 1.76
CA SER A 83 8.06 -3.89 1.08
C SER A 83 7.82 -3.84 -0.43
N GLY A 84 8.83 -4.23 -1.20
CA GLY A 84 8.85 -4.10 -2.66
C GLY A 84 9.72 -2.93 -3.08
N ARG A 85 10.54 -3.12 -4.12
CA ARG A 85 11.57 -2.16 -4.51
C ARG A 85 10.97 -0.78 -4.83
N ALA A 86 10.01 -0.73 -5.75
CA ALA A 86 9.40 0.52 -6.19
C ALA A 86 8.51 1.15 -5.10
N GLU A 87 7.80 0.33 -4.32
CA GLU A 87 6.95 0.80 -3.22
C GLU A 87 7.78 1.42 -2.08
N VAL A 88 8.89 0.78 -1.71
CA VAL A 88 9.83 1.29 -0.72
C VAL A 88 10.46 2.57 -1.22
N GLU A 89 10.95 2.60 -2.45
CA GLU A 89 11.56 3.79 -3.07
C GLU A 89 10.60 4.99 -3.10
N LEU A 90 9.33 4.78 -3.46
CA LEU A 90 8.35 5.86 -3.42
C LEU A 90 8.10 6.33 -1.98
N ALA A 91 7.95 5.41 -1.03
CA ALA A 91 7.66 5.74 0.36
C ALA A 91 8.82 6.47 1.04
N THR A 92 10.07 6.07 0.78
CA THR A 92 11.28 6.75 1.29
C THR A 92 11.37 8.17 0.74
N ARG A 93 11.16 8.37 -0.58
CA ARG A 93 11.12 9.71 -1.20
C ARG A 93 10.05 10.62 -0.58
N LEU A 94 8.84 10.09 -0.34
CA LEU A 94 7.73 10.89 0.19
C LEU A 94 7.86 11.23 1.67
N LEU A 95 8.53 10.39 2.45
CA LEU A 95 8.68 10.53 3.90
C LEU A 95 10.03 11.10 4.32
N GLY A 96 11.03 11.14 3.43
CA GLY A 96 12.39 11.55 3.75
C GLY A 96 13.07 10.58 4.73
N LEU A 97 12.88 9.27 4.53
CA LEU A 97 13.40 8.21 5.38
C LEU A 97 14.29 7.26 4.58
N GLU A 98 15.13 6.50 5.27
CA GLU A 98 15.91 5.43 4.68
C GLU A 98 15.25 4.07 4.97
N ALA A 99 15.42 3.13 4.05
CA ALA A 99 14.96 1.75 4.20
C ALA A 99 16.13 0.84 4.58
N GLU A 100 15.86 -0.12 5.46
CA GLU A 100 16.85 -1.10 5.90
C GLU A 100 16.50 -2.48 5.32
N GLY A 101 17.48 -3.15 4.71
CA GLY A 101 17.28 -4.51 4.17
C GLY A 101 16.16 -4.62 3.12
N GLY A 102 15.90 -3.56 2.36
CA GLY A 102 14.85 -3.53 1.32
C GLY A 102 13.41 -3.45 1.88
N THR A 103 13.25 -3.14 3.17
CA THR A 103 11.96 -2.89 3.81
C THR A 103 12.01 -1.53 4.51
N LEU A 104 10.95 -0.75 4.37
CA LEU A 104 10.81 0.49 5.11
C LEU A 104 9.95 0.25 6.35
N ILE A 105 10.50 0.49 7.53
CA ILE A 105 9.77 0.46 8.80
C ILE A 105 9.26 1.88 9.09
N ILE A 106 7.96 2.01 9.33
CA ILE A 106 7.31 3.27 9.64
C ILE A 106 6.42 3.13 10.86
N TYR A 107 6.20 4.23 11.58
CA TYR A 107 5.31 4.28 12.74
C TYR A 107 4.06 5.10 12.44
N ALA A 108 3.10 5.13 13.37
CA ALA A 108 1.83 5.83 13.22
C ALA A 108 1.94 7.27 12.66
N PRO A 109 2.92 8.12 13.06
CA PRO A 109 3.08 9.45 12.47
C PRO A 109 3.40 9.41 10.97
N GLN A 110 4.31 8.53 10.55
CA GLN A 110 4.72 8.36 9.14
C GLN A 110 3.60 7.73 8.32
N VAL A 111 2.88 6.74 8.87
CA VAL A 111 1.69 6.16 8.24
C VAL A 111 0.65 7.25 7.98
N LYS A 112 0.38 8.12 8.96
CA LYS A 112 -0.56 9.25 8.81
C LYS A 112 -0.10 10.22 7.72
N GLN A 113 1.19 10.53 7.66
CA GLN A 113 1.75 11.39 6.61
C GLN A 113 1.61 10.76 5.22
N LEU A 114 1.95 9.47 5.08
CA LEU A 114 1.84 8.73 3.82
C LEU A 114 0.38 8.66 3.36
N ARG A 115 -0.56 8.29 4.24
CA ARG A 115 -2.00 8.22 3.94
C ARG A 115 -2.61 9.58 3.60
N LYS A 116 -2.05 10.67 4.12
CA LYS A 116 -2.46 12.04 3.75
C LYS A 116 -2.05 12.39 2.31
N LYS A 117 -0.86 11.94 1.89
CA LYS A 117 -0.36 12.16 0.51
C LYS A 117 -0.98 11.19 -0.49
N LEU A 118 -1.16 9.94 -0.08
CA LEU A 118 -1.58 8.83 -0.94
C LEU A 118 -2.85 8.12 -0.42
N PRO A 119 -4.01 8.81 -0.39
CA PRO A 119 -5.22 8.27 0.22
C PRO A 119 -5.83 7.09 -0.55
N THR A 120 -5.70 7.04 -1.87
CA THR A 120 -6.31 5.98 -2.70
C THR A 120 -5.30 4.95 -3.21
N THR A 121 -4.02 5.29 -3.28
CA THR A 121 -2.96 4.37 -3.78
C THR A 121 -2.25 3.61 -2.68
N THR A 122 -2.74 3.65 -1.43
CA THR A 122 -2.25 2.85 -0.30
C THR A 122 -3.38 2.10 0.38
N THR A 123 -3.08 0.96 1.00
CA THR A 123 -4.04 0.19 1.80
C THR A 123 -3.35 -0.52 2.96
N TYR A 124 -4.10 -0.93 3.98
CA TYR A 124 -3.57 -1.64 5.14
C TYR A 124 -3.64 -3.15 4.97
N LEU A 125 -2.60 -3.86 5.39
CA LEU A 125 -2.62 -5.30 5.61
C LEU A 125 -2.45 -5.58 7.10
N PHE A 126 -3.40 -6.29 7.68
CA PHE A 126 -3.30 -6.78 9.05
C PHE A 126 -2.72 -8.19 9.03
N LEU A 127 -1.57 -8.40 9.67
CA LEU A 127 -1.00 -9.74 9.80
C LEU A 127 -1.56 -10.46 11.03
N PRO A 128 -1.75 -11.79 10.95
CA PRO A 128 -1.88 -12.62 12.13
C PRO A 128 -0.64 -12.50 13.02
N ARG A 129 -0.86 -12.55 14.32
CA ARG A 129 0.19 -12.63 15.34
C ARG A 129 0.77 -14.04 15.40
#